data_AF-A0A6L9SFC6-F1
#
_entry.id   AF-A0A6L9SFC6-F1
#
_cell.length_a   1.000
_cell.length_b   1.000
_cell.length_c   1.000
_cell.angle_alpha   90.00
_cell.angle_beta   90.00
_cell.angle_gamma   90.00
#
_symmetry.space_group_name_H-M   'P 1'
#
loop_
_entity.id
_entity.type
_entity.pdbx_description
1 polymer ?
#
loop_
_entity_poly.entity_id
_entity_poly.type
_entity_poly.pdbx_seq_one_letter_code
_entity_poly.pdbx_strand_id
1 'polypeptide(L)'
;MLLPEDVLRGDEAVGSLSADDNRDATTKRDGSDPDLPVPDQEAWRKLDDDVRSAWDAKLRHATENEVTDAQGTGMRFLPFPFVTTFDVDGDAAKPMFAWDTYFVDRALLAHGRLDLVRDHIRNYLFMVDRYGYMPNMNNDSGVTRSQTPVYPDGIWRYYLASSDIDILFQAYPLLKREYRDYWNAPHHQTPIGLTTNRDLGDQGLTPQMAAEAETGLDWTPIYTGDVRRCVPLITNCALVRYARVLELIARELGRDSEASEFADEASTRTELIRKYCWSEKFGLFVEYDFVSGSQLSYVSGCTYWPMWAGVATPPQAYYLAHNLKLLECRYGLALTDHKYGDPHPKPSSADLVADLPKDAVGGLDQLQWMYPAGWACMQLAAVEGLDMYGYPRFARRIASRFLAAVVEQHEKTGKLWEKYNVLDGTVTLPNSRYGNSPYLSWTAAAGVLLGRRLFSEETHYLRSERERLANTPAATTPGQEAAV
;
A
#
# COMPACT_ATOMS: atom_id res chain seq x y z
N MET A 1 -1.53 -13.04 -30.34
CA MET A 1 -2.68 -13.92 -30.61
C MET A 1 -3.90 -13.04 -30.43
N LEU A 2 -4.61 -12.73 -31.52
CA LEU A 2 -5.72 -11.77 -31.53
C LEU A 2 -6.94 -12.34 -30.78
N LEU A 3 -7.68 -11.46 -30.12
CA LEU A 3 -8.88 -11.73 -29.32
C LEU A 3 -9.98 -12.44 -30.14
N PRO A 4 -10.81 -13.31 -29.53
CA PRO A 4 -12.10 -13.71 -30.11
C PRO A 4 -13.06 -12.52 -30.21
N GLU A 5 -13.80 -12.41 -31.32
CA GLU A 5 -14.68 -11.27 -31.67
C GLU A 5 -15.91 -11.13 -30.76
N ASP A 6 -16.16 -12.11 -29.89
CA ASP A 6 -17.35 -12.28 -29.06
C ASP A 6 -17.37 -11.36 -27.82
N VAL A 7 -16.26 -10.67 -27.52
CA VAL A 7 -16.16 -9.70 -26.41
C VAL A 7 -16.44 -8.25 -26.88
N LEU A 8 -16.55 -7.99 -28.19
CA LEU A 8 -16.63 -6.64 -28.76
C LEU A 8 -18.06 -6.15 -29.08
N ARG A 9 -19.11 -6.89 -28.72
CA ARG A 9 -20.50 -6.41 -28.88
C ARG A 9 -21.07 -6.05 -27.51
N GLY A 10 -20.75 -4.83 -27.10
CA GLY A 10 -21.50 -4.12 -26.07
C GLY A 10 -22.88 -3.77 -26.60
N ASP A 11 -23.88 -4.16 -25.81
CA ASP A 11 -25.28 -3.73 -25.75
C ASP A 11 -26.22 -4.95 -25.80
N GLU A 12 -27.02 -5.10 -24.74
CA GLU A 12 -28.02 -6.16 -24.49
C GLU A 12 -27.52 -7.52 -23.97
N ALA A 13 -26.68 -7.55 -22.93
CA ALA A 13 -26.51 -8.76 -22.11
C ALA A 13 -26.14 -8.49 -20.65
N VAL A 14 -26.79 -7.52 -20.00
CA VAL A 14 -26.81 -7.45 -18.52
C VAL A 14 -28.10 -8.11 -18.03
N GLY A 15 -28.21 -9.40 -18.32
CA GLY A 15 -29.30 -10.25 -17.88
C GLY A 15 -28.70 -11.58 -17.43
N SER A 16 -28.61 -11.77 -16.11
CA SER A 16 -28.11 -12.99 -15.46
C SER A 16 -26.67 -13.40 -15.79
N LEU A 17 -25.69 -12.75 -15.15
CA LEU A 17 -24.49 -13.50 -14.74
C LEU A 17 -24.94 -14.47 -13.64
N SER A 18 -25.35 -15.67 -14.07
CA SER A 18 -25.78 -16.74 -13.19
C SER A 18 -24.66 -17.16 -12.24
N ALA A 19 -25.03 -17.68 -11.07
CA ALA A 19 -24.13 -18.19 -10.04
C ALA A 19 -23.28 -19.42 -10.47
N ASP A 20 -23.25 -19.76 -11.76
CA ASP A 20 -22.65 -20.98 -12.31
C ASP A 20 -21.21 -20.81 -12.83
N ASP A 21 -20.66 -19.60 -12.95
CA ASP A 21 -19.20 -19.43 -13.20
C ASP A 21 -18.35 -19.78 -11.95
N ASN A 22 -19.01 -20.14 -10.85
CA ASN A 22 -18.40 -20.78 -9.69
C ASN A 22 -18.29 -22.31 -9.83
N ARG A 23 -18.75 -22.88 -10.96
CA ARG A 23 -18.86 -24.35 -11.16
C ARG A 23 -17.97 -24.95 -12.24
N ASP A 24 -17.31 -24.21 -13.12
CA ASP A 24 -16.40 -24.82 -14.11
C ASP A 24 -14.94 -24.95 -13.64
N ALA A 25 -14.79 -25.34 -12.37
CA ALA A 25 -13.55 -25.87 -11.79
C ALA A 25 -13.75 -27.28 -11.20
N THR A 26 -14.80 -27.99 -11.61
CA THR A 26 -15.00 -29.40 -11.27
C THR A 26 -14.12 -30.28 -12.15
N THR A 27 -12.81 -30.28 -11.91
CA THR A 27 -11.88 -31.43 -12.00
C THR A 27 -10.45 -31.00 -11.65
N LYS A 28 -10.27 -30.56 -10.41
CA LYS A 28 -9.10 -30.77 -9.53
C LYS A 28 -9.29 -29.82 -8.35
N ARG A 29 -9.62 -30.43 -7.21
CA ARG A 29 -9.80 -29.83 -5.89
C ARG A 29 -9.11 -28.46 -5.74
N ASP A 30 -9.92 -27.51 -5.29
CA ASP A 30 -9.46 -26.39 -4.48
C ASP A 30 -8.40 -26.87 -3.46
N GLY A 31 -7.28 -26.15 -3.34
CA GLY A 31 -6.25 -26.47 -2.35
C GLY A 31 -5.53 -27.82 -2.47
N SER A 32 -5.63 -28.57 -3.58
CA SER A 32 -4.97 -29.89 -3.72
C SER A 32 -3.65 -29.91 -4.49
N ASP A 33 -2.90 -28.83 -4.46
CA ASP A 33 -1.46 -29.03 -4.59
C ASP A 33 -0.94 -29.28 -3.17
N PRO A 34 -0.76 -30.56 -2.74
CA PRO A 34 -0.32 -30.88 -1.39
C PRO A 34 1.05 -30.26 -1.06
N ASP A 35 1.76 -29.75 -2.08
CA ASP A 35 3.05 -29.11 -1.90
C ASP A 35 2.97 -27.61 -1.61
N LEU A 36 1.78 -26.97 -1.64
CA LEU A 36 1.66 -25.55 -1.33
C LEU A 36 1.65 -25.29 0.19
N PRO A 37 2.39 -24.26 0.66
CA PRO A 37 2.48 -23.99 2.08
C PRO A 37 1.14 -23.49 2.64
N VAL A 38 0.74 -24.08 3.76
CA VAL A 38 -0.45 -23.72 4.53
C VAL A 38 0.01 -23.30 5.93
N PRO A 39 -0.42 -22.14 6.44
CA PRO A 39 -0.02 -21.70 7.78
C PRO A 39 -0.64 -22.61 8.84
N ASP A 40 0.13 -22.94 9.88
CA ASP A 40 -0.40 -23.61 11.05
C ASP A 40 -1.22 -22.63 11.91
N GLN A 41 -2.43 -23.04 12.31
CA GLN A 41 -3.36 -22.16 13.03
C GLN A 41 -2.90 -21.87 14.46
N GLU A 42 -2.26 -22.83 15.14
CA GLU A 42 -1.82 -22.65 16.52
C GLU A 42 -0.56 -21.79 16.57
N ALA A 43 0.38 -22.02 15.65
CA ALA A 43 1.54 -21.17 15.45
C ALA A 43 1.14 -19.74 15.06
N TRP A 44 0.08 -19.58 14.24
CA TRP A 44 -0.48 -18.27 13.95
C TRP A 44 -1.08 -17.60 15.19
N ARG A 45 -1.83 -18.31 16.05
CA ARG A 45 -2.36 -17.72 17.30
C ARG A 45 -1.24 -17.18 18.18
N LYS A 46 -0.16 -17.96 18.33
CA LYS A 46 1.04 -17.52 19.05
C LYS A 46 1.62 -16.23 18.44
N LEU A 47 1.69 -16.15 17.12
CA LEU A 47 2.14 -14.93 16.42
C LEU A 47 1.23 -13.74 16.72
N ASP A 48 -0.10 -13.88 16.63
CA ASP A 48 -1.07 -12.81 16.94
C ASP A 48 -0.91 -12.32 18.38
N ASP A 49 -0.72 -13.23 19.34
CA ASP A 49 -0.50 -12.93 20.76
C ASP A 49 0.84 -12.23 21.02
N ASP A 50 1.92 -12.67 20.37
CA ASP A 50 3.25 -12.05 20.49
C ASP A 50 3.22 -10.61 19.93
N VAL A 51 2.58 -10.41 18.77
CA VAL A 51 2.37 -9.08 18.18
C VAL A 51 1.55 -8.18 19.10
N ARG A 52 0.45 -8.70 19.66
CA ARG A 52 -0.41 -7.97 20.61
C ARG A 52 0.34 -7.53 21.86
N SER A 53 1.20 -8.39 22.37
CA SER A 53 1.98 -8.14 23.59
C SER A 53 3.15 -7.17 23.36
N ALA A 54 3.58 -7.00 22.11
CA ALA A 54 4.71 -6.13 21.77
C ALA A 54 4.36 -4.63 21.79
N TRP A 55 3.09 -4.24 21.59
CA TRP A 55 2.71 -2.83 21.36
C TRP A 55 3.22 -1.86 22.43
N ASP A 56 2.98 -2.14 23.71
CA ASP A 56 3.38 -1.22 24.78
C ASP A 56 4.91 -1.17 24.95
N ALA A 57 5.61 -2.29 24.72
CA ALA A 57 7.06 -2.35 24.78
C ALA A 57 7.75 -1.63 23.60
N LYS A 58 7.02 -1.38 22.51
CA LYS A 58 7.52 -0.78 21.27
C LYS A 58 7.04 0.66 21.07
N LEU A 59 6.37 1.23 22.07
CA LEU A 59 6.10 2.66 22.14
C LEU A 59 7.39 3.48 22.16
N ARG A 60 7.35 4.61 21.47
CA ARG A 60 8.39 5.61 21.38
C ARG A 60 7.75 6.98 21.54
N HIS A 61 8.58 7.95 21.89
CA HIS A 61 8.18 9.34 21.93
C HIS A 61 9.22 10.17 21.19
N ALA A 62 8.80 11.35 20.73
CA ALA A 62 9.68 12.36 20.19
C ALA A 62 9.38 13.68 20.91
N THR A 63 9.47 13.66 22.24
CA THR A 63 9.30 14.85 23.08
C THR A 63 10.45 15.85 22.86
N GLU A 64 10.30 17.09 23.32
CA GLU A 64 11.36 18.10 23.22
C GLU A 64 12.66 17.63 23.87
N ASN A 65 12.57 16.94 25.01
CA ASN A 65 13.73 16.38 25.70
C ASN A 65 14.39 15.28 24.87
N GLU A 66 13.62 14.31 24.36
CA GLU A 66 14.19 13.22 23.56
C GLU A 66 14.79 13.69 22.24
N VAL A 67 14.18 14.68 21.59
CA VAL A 67 14.75 15.31 20.38
C VAL A 67 16.04 16.05 20.72
N THR A 68 16.09 16.71 21.89
CA THR A 68 17.31 17.40 22.37
C THR A 68 18.41 16.42 22.75
N ASP A 69 18.07 15.30 23.39
CA ASP A 69 19.00 14.25 23.82
C ASP A 69 19.50 13.43 22.63
N ALA A 70 18.66 13.25 21.60
CA ALA A 70 19.00 12.63 20.33
C ALA A 70 19.73 13.60 19.37
N GLN A 71 20.52 14.54 19.91
CA GLN A 71 21.30 15.51 19.16
C GLN A 71 22.10 14.83 18.03
N GLY A 72 21.91 15.29 16.80
CA GLY A 72 22.56 14.75 15.60
C GLY A 72 21.77 13.67 14.85
N THR A 73 20.62 13.20 15.38
CA THR A 73 19.73 12.27 14.65
C THR A 73 18.77 12.96 13.67
N GLY A 74 18.63 14.29 13.78
CA GLY A 74 17.69 15.06 12.97
C GLY A 74 16.21 14.83 13.31
N MET A 75 15.90 14.12 14.40
CA MET A 75 14.53 13.84 14.83
C MET A 75 13.70 15.11 15.02
N ARG A 76 12.42 15.04 14.66
CA ARG A 76 11.45 16.12 14.81
C ARG A 76 10.41 15.75 15.86
N PHE A 77 10.03 16.75 16.64
CA PHE A 77 9.07 16.61 17.73
C PHE A 77 7.74 16.02 17.26
N LEU A 78 7.16 15.12 18.06
CA LEU A 78 5.79 14.65 17.92
C LEU A 78 5.06 14.76 19.28
N PRO A 79 3.82 15.27 19.30
CA PRO A 79 3.09 15.53 20.53
C PRO A 79 2.61 14.28 21.28
N PHE A 80 2.47 13.15 20.61
CA PHE A 80 1.93 11.91 21.19
C PHE A 80 2.91 10.73 21.02
N PRO A 81 2.80 9.68 21.87
CA PRO A 81 3.54 8.45 21.64
C PRO A 81 3.19 7.81 20.30
N PHE A 82 4.11 7.01 19.78
CA PHE A 82 3.89 6.21 18.58
C PHE A 82 4.62 4.88 18.62
N VAL A 83 4.16 3.91 17.84
CA VAL A 83 4.83 2.62 17.63
C VAL A 83 5.78 2.75 16.44
N THR A 84 7.06 2.42 16.66
CA THR A 84 8.07 2.41 15.60
C THR A 84 7.95 1.17 14.69
N THR A 85 8.40 1.31 13.44
CA THR A 85 8.25 0.29 12.40
C THR A 85 9.27 -0.84 12.52
N PHE A 86 10.47 -0.53 13.00
CA PHE A 86 11.56 -1.49 13.16
C PHE A 86 11.58 -2.08 14.57
N ASP A 87 11.68 -3.41 14.65
CA ASP A 87 11.79 -4.13 15.91
C ASP A 87 13.23 -4.11 16.43
N VAL A 88 13.64 -2.93 16.90
CA VAL A 88 14.95 -2.71 17.51
C VAL A 88 14.81 -2.55 19.01
N ASP A 89 15.67 -3.25 19.75
CA ASP A 89 15.79 -3.11 21.19
C ASP A 89 16.62 -1.87 21.55
N GLY A 90 16.24 -1.19 22.64
CA GLY A 90 16.91 0.00 23.15
C GLY A 90 16.24 1.34 22.80
N ASP A 91 16.77 2.40 23.40
CA ASP A 91 16.19 3.76 23.41
C ASP A 91 16.64 4.62 22.22
N ALA A 92 17.27 4.03 21.20
CA ALA A 92 17.70 4.77 20.03
C ALA A 92 16.48 5.41 19.34
N ALA A 93 16.52 6.73 19.17
CA ALA A 93 15.43 7.46 18.55
C ALA A 93 15.18 6.94 17.12
N LYS A 94 13.94 6.52 16.86
CA LYS A 94 13.49 6.05 15.54
C LYS A 94 12.27 6.86 15.12
N PRO A 95 12.22 7.28 13.85
CA PRO A 95 11.12 8.10 13.40
C PRO A 95 9.85 7.29 13.17
N MET A 96 8.71 7.96 13.29
CA MET A 96 7.43 7.55 12.74
C MET A 96 7.47 7.76 11.23
N PHE A 97 7.22 6.70 10.46
CA PHE A 97 7.12 6.73 8.99
C PHE A 97 5.67 6.91 8.55
N ALA A 98 5.44 7.62 7.46
CA ALA A 98 4.10 8.01 7.00
C ALA A 98 3.23 6.80 6.63
N TRP A 99 3.59 6.07 5.56
CA TRP A 99 2.72 4.98 5.08
C TRP A 99 2.83 3.72 5.94
N ASP A 100 3.93 3.50 6.65
CA ASP A 100 4.14 2.35 7.53
C ASP A 100 3.16 2.39 8.70
N THR A 101 2.95 3.60 9.26
CA THR A 101 2.05 3.78 10.41
C THR A 101 0.61 3.38 10.06
N TYR A 102 0.19 3.56 8.80
CA TYR A 102 -1.11 3.05 8.35
C TYR A 102 -1.21 1.53 8.55
N PHE A 103 -0.16 0.76 8.25
CA PHE A 103 -0.20 -0.69 8.45
C PHE A 103 -0.15 -1.08 9.93
N VAL A 104 0.68 -0.39 10.72
CA VAL A 104 0.70 -0.55 12.19
C VAL A 104 -0.71 -0.33 12.76
N ASP A 105 -1.37 0.75 12.36
CA ASP A 105 -2.72 1.10 12.82
C ASP A 105 -3.74 0.04 12.48
N ARG A 106 -3.62 -0.62 11.32
CA ARG A 106 -4.55 -1.71 10.99
C ARG A 106 -4.42 -2.92 11.90
N ALA A 107 -3.21 -3.24 12.35
CA ALA A 107 -2.99 -4.28 13.36
C ALA A 107 -3.49 -3.82 14.74
N LEU A 108 -3.23 -2.57 15.12
CA LEU A 108 -3.72 -1.98 16.38
C LEU A 108 -5.25 -1.94 16.44
N LEU A 109 -5.93 -1.54 15.36
CA LEU A 109 -7.39 -1.57 15.22
C LEU A 109 -7.93 -2.99 15.41
N ALA A 110 -7.32 -3.98 14.75
CA ALA A 110 -7.68 -5.38 14.95
C ALA A 110 -7.46 -5.82 16.41
N HIS A 111 -6.48 -5.25 17.10
CA HIS A 111 -6.17 -5.56 18.51
C HIS A 111 -6.96 -4.72 19.51
N GLY A 112 -7.83 -3.80 19.05
CA GLY A 112 -8.64 -2.93 19.91
C GLY A 112 -7.90 -1.75 20.54
N ARG A 113 -6.68 -1.43 20.07
CA ARG A 113 -5.85 -0.32 20.58
C ARG A 113 -6.21 1.01 19.93
N LEU A 114 -7.47 1.41 20.09
CA LEU A 114 -8.01 2.67 19.55
C LEU A 114 -7.27 3.90 20.12
N ASP A 115 -6.78 3.81 21.35
CA ASP A 115 -5.96 4.81 22.02
C ASP A 115 -4.70 5.16 21.21
N LEU A 116 -3.92 4.16 20.82
CA LEU A 116 -2.68 4.35 20.08
C LEU A 116 -2.93 4.83 18.64
N VAL A 117 -3.93 4.25 17.97
CA VAL A 117 -4.31 4.68 16.61
C VAL A 117 -4.68 6.17 16.61
N ARG A 118 -5.43 6.62 17.62
CA ARG A 118 -5.80 8.03 17.74
C ARG A 118 -4.59 8.94 17.95
N ASP A 119 -3.62 8.52 18.75
CA ASP A 119 -2.37 9.24 18.98
C ASP A 119 -1.51 9.32 17.71
N HIS A 120 -1.40 8.22 16.96
CA HIS A 120 -0.75 8.22 15.65
C HIS A 120 -1.42 9.17 14.66
N ILE A 121 -2.76 9.18 14.60
CA ILE A 121 -3.51 10.13 13.75
C ILE A 121 -3.20 11.57 14.12
N ARG A 122 -3.13 11.89 15.41
CA ARG A 122 -2.81 13.25 15.87
C ARG A 122 -1.37 13.64 15.56
N ASN A 123 -0.42 12.70 15.63
CA ASN A 123 0.95 12.92 15.16
C ASN A 123 1.02 13.19 13.65
N TYR A 124 0.30 12.40 12.84
CA TYR A 124 0.17 12.64 11.41
C TYR A 124 -0.38 14.05 11.12
N LEU A 125 -1.50 14.40 11.75
CA LEU A 125 -2.15 15.71 11.56
C LEU A 125 -1.27 16.86 12.06
N PHE A 126 -0.51 16.68 13.14
CA PHE A 126 0.46 17.66 13.61
C PHE A 126 1.55 17.94 12.56
N MET A 127 2.06 16.89 11.91
CA MET A 127 3.05 17.02 10.85
C MET A 127 2.45 17.67 9.60
N VAL A 128 1.23 17.29 9.21
CA VAL A 128 0.50 17.96 8.13
C VAL A 128 0.33 19.44 8.45
N ASP A 129 -0.08 19.79 9.68
CA ASP A 129 -0.26 21.19 10.08
C ASP A 129 1.03 22.00 10.00
N ARG A 130 2.15 21.38 10.40
CA ARG A 130 3.47 22.01 10.42
C ARG A 130 4.12 22.16 9.04
N TYR A 131 4.02 21.15 8.19
CA TYR A 131 4.77 21.08 6.92
C TYR A 131 3.89 21.29 5.68
N GLY A 132 2.57 21.26 5.83
CA GLY A 132 1.60 21.26 4.72
C GLY A 132 1.23 19.87 4.22
N TYR A 133 1.96 18.84 4.65
CA TYR A 133 1.81 17.43 4.28
C TYR A 133 2.46 16.56 5.37
N MET A 134 2.15 15.26 5.41
CA MET A 134 2.87 14.32 6.25
C MET A 134 4.19 13.96 5.55
N PRO A 135 5.36 14.32 6.11
CA PRO A 135 6.63 13.93 5.51
C PRO A 135 6.89 12.43 5.64
N ASN A 136 7.81 11.90 4.85
CA ASN A 136 8.15 10.47 4.81
C ASN A 136 8.36 9.91 6.20
N MET A 137 9.10 10.64 7.02
CA MET A 137 9.29 10.34 8.43
C MET A 137 9.62 11.62 9.22
N ASN A 138 9.45 11.62 10.53
CA ASN A 138 9.70 12.80 11.38
C ASN A 138 11.20 13.02 11.69
N ASN A 139 12.05 13.12 10.68
CA ASN A 139 13.46 13.51 10.82
C ASN A 139 13.93 14.44 9.67
N ASP A 140 15.17 14.91 9.75
CA ASP A 140 15.74 15.86 8.78
C ASP A 140 15.76 15.35 7.34
N SER A 141 16.05 14.07 7.12
CA SER A 141 16.05 13.48 5.78
C SER A 141 14.65 13.13 5.26
N GLY A 142 13.66 13.04 6.16
CA GLY A 142 12.27 12.72 5.84
C GLY A 142 11.42 13.94 5.50
N VAL A 143 11.80 15.14 5.93
CA VAL A 143 10.99 16.37 5.77
C VAL A 143 11.05 17.01 4.37
N THR A 144 11.77 16.42 3.42
CA THR A 144 11.89 16.94 2.05
C THR A 144 10.86 16.36 1.08
N ARG A 145 10.15 15.30 1.48
CA ARG A 145 9.18 14.55 0.67
C ARG A 145 8.15 13.87 1.57
N SER A 146 7.05 13.41 1.00
CA SER A 146 6.07 12.57 1.68
C SER A 146 6.36 11.07 1.46
N GLN A 147 5.31 10.25 1.56
CA GLN A 147 5.28 8.85 1.20
C GLN A 147 3.87 8.49 0.68
N THR A 148 3.69 7.39 -0.06
CA THR A 148 2.38 7.00 -0.65
C THR A 148 1.20 7.24 0.32
N PRO A 149 0.19 8.07 -0.04
CA PRO A 149 -0.74 8.65 0.92
C PRO A 149 -1.93 7.73 1.23
N VAL A 150 -1.65 6.64 1.95
CA VAL A 150 -2.65 5.66 2.38
C VAL A 150 -3.32 6.02 3.72
N TYR A 151 -2.71 6.91 4.50
CA TYR A 151 -3.11 7.19 5.88
C TYR A 151 -4.54 7.77 6.06
N PRO A 152 -5.09 8.57 5.12
CA PRO A 152 -6.50 8.98 5.19
C PRO A 152 -7.47 7.80 5.30
N ASP A 153 -7.18 6.68 4.62
CA ASP A 153 -7.95 5.45 4.76
C ASP A 153 -7.89 4.90 6.19
N GLY A 154 -6.73 4.98 6.83
CA GLY A 154 -6.55 4.65 8.24
C GLY A 154 -7.40 5.49 9.18
N ILE A 155 -7.46 6.81 8.96
CA ILE A 155 -8.31 7.74 9.73
C ILE A 155 -9.79 7.35 9.59
N TRP A 156 -10.24 7.05 8.37
CA TRP A 156 -11.61 6.62 8.15
C TRP A 156 -11.93 5.30 8.85
N ARG A 157 -11.03 4.31 8.78
CA ARG A 157 -11.18 3.03 9.50
C ARG A 157 -11.26 3.21 11.01
N TYR A 158 -10.42 4.10 11.56
CA TYR A 158 -10.48 4.46 12.97
C TYR A 158 -11.83 5.08 13.34
N TYR A 159 -12.34 6.01 12.53
CA TYR A 159 -13.68 6.57 12.74
C TYR A 159 -14.75 5.49 12.74
N LEU A 160 -14.73 4.57 11.78
CA LEU A 160 -15.70 3.47 11.72
C LEU A 160 -15.65 2.55 12.96
N ALA A 161 -14.47 2.38 13.57
CA ALA A 161 -14.29 1.54 14.75
C ALA A 161 -14.58 2.27 16.08
N SER A 162 -14.40 3.59 16.14
CA SER A 162 -14.47 4.39 17.37
C SER A 162 -15.71 5.29 17.47
N SER A 163 -16.32 5.64 16.33
CA SER A 163 -17.32 6.71 16.21
C SER A 163 -16.83 8.08 16.73
N ASP A 164 -15.52 8.30 16.76
CA ASP A 164 -14.89 9.55 17.21
C ASP A 164 -15.05 10.64 16.14
N ILE A 165 -16.20 11.33 16.13
CA ILE A 165 -16.48 12.39 15.15
C ILE A 165 -15.54 13.60 15.28
N ASP A 166 -15.01 13.87 16.48
CA ASP A 166 -14.11 15.00 16.73
C ASP A 166 -12.81 14.86 15.95
N ILE A 167 -12.35 13.63 15.70
CA ILE A 167 -11.17 13.39 14.87
C ILE A 167 -11.42 13.81 13.42
N LEU A 168 -12.64 13.66 12.91
CA LEU A 168 -12.99 14.05 11.54
C LEU A 168 -13.00 15.57 11.37
N PHE A 169 -13.53 16.30 12.36
CA PHE A 169 -13.47 17.77 12.38
C PHE A 169 -12.03 18.30 12.38
N GLN A 170 -11.12 17.63 13.09
CA GLN A 170 -9.69 17.97 13.10
C GLN A 170 -9.00 17.59 11.78
N ALA A 171 -9.24 16.37 11.29
CA ALA A 171 -8.56 15.80 10.14
C ALA A 171 -8.96 16.49 8.84
N TYR A 172 -10.26 16.69 8.60
CA TYR A 172 -10.78 17.12 7.31
C TYR A 172 -10.09 18.35 6.70
N PRO A 173 -9.95 19.50 7.38
CA PRO A 173 -9.29 20.67 6.80
C PRO A 173 -7.81 20.43 6.47
N LEU A 174 -7.11 19.64 7.29
CA LEU A 174 -5.68 19.33 7.09
C LEU A 174 -5.48 18.33 5.95
N LEU A 175 -6.33 17.30 5.87
CA LEU A 175 -6.33 16.33 4.78
C LEU A 175 -6.66 16.99 3.44
N LYS A 176 -7.62 17.92 3.42
CA LYS A 176 -7.87 18.74 2.23
C LYS A 176 -6.64 19.53 1.81
N ARG A 177 -5.96 20.17 2.77
CA ARG A 177 -4.76 20.96 2.52
C ARG A 177 -3.66 20.11 1.92
N GLU A 178 -3.36 18.96 2.52
CA GLU A 178 -2.37 18.01 1.98
C GLU A 178 -2.76 17.51 0.58
N TYR A 179 -4.02 17.09 0.38
CA TYR A 179 -4.47 16.59 -0.91
C TYR A 179 -4.39 17.65 -2.02
N ARG A 180 -4.74 18.91 -1.74
CA ARG A 180 -4.72 20.01 -2.72
C ARG A 180 -3.34 20.62 -2.92
N ASP A 181 -2.69 21.00 -1.82
CA ASP A 181 -1.52 21.88 -1.81
C ASP A 181 -0.20 21.12 -1.81
N TYR A 182 -0.24 19.79 -1.65
CA TYR A 182 0.92 18.91 -1.81
C TYR A 182 0.73 17.92 -2.95
N TRP A 183 -0.17 16.94 -2.82
CA TRP A 183 -0.29 15.84 -3.79
C TRP A 183 -0.82 16.25 -5.17
N ASN A 184 -1.63 17.31 -5.21
CA ASN A 184 -2.14 17.91 -6.44
C ASN A 184 -1.52 19.28 -6.73
N ALA A 185 -0.40 19.61 -6.10
CA ALA A 185 0.31 20.84 -6.38
C ALA A 185 1.08 20.79 -7.73
N PRO A 186 1.46 21.96 -8.30
CA PRO A 186 2.11 22.01 -9.61
C PRO A 186 3.38 21.17 -9.76
N HIS A 187 4.12 20.90 -8.68
CA HIS A 187 5.33 20.08 -8.75
C HIS A 187 5.02 18.59 -9.00
N HIS A 188 3.86 18.11 -8.53
CA HIS A 188 3.39 16.73 -8.68
C HIS A 188 2.47 16.51 -9.90
N GLN A 189 1.83 17.56 -10.39
CA GLN A 189 0.92 17.45 -11.53
C GLN A 189 1.65 17.15 -12.85
N THR A 190 1.12 16.18 -13.60
CA THR A 190 1.58 15.87 -14.96
C THR A 190 0.65 16.48 -16.02
N PRO A 191 1.11 16.67 -17.27
CA PRO A 191 0.26 17.15 -18.37
C PRO A 191 -0.94 16.27 -18.70
N ILE A 192 -0.96 15.02 -18.22
CA ILE A 192 -2.05 14.06 -18.45
C ILE A 192 -3.05 13.99 -17.27
N GLY A 193 -2.93 14.89 -16.29
CA GLY A 193 -3.86 15.00 -15.16
C GLY A 193 -3.64 14.01 -14.03
N LEU A 194 -2.65 13.12 -14.14
CA LEU A 194 -2.23 12.21 -13.06
C LEU A 194 -1.06 12.82 -12.26
N THR A 195 -0.80 12.24 -11.09
CA THR A 195 0.27 12.65 -10.18
C THR A 195 1.54 11.83 -10.43
N THR A 196 2.69 12.49 -10.42
CA THR A 196 4.02 11.87 -10.33
C THR A 196 4.63 12.20 -8.97
N ASN A 197 5.69 11.51 -8.56
CA ASN A 197 6.35 11.72 -7.28
C ASN A 197 7.51 12.72 -7.39
N ARG A 198 7.74 13.52 -6.36
CA ARG A 198 8.82 14.52 -6.29
C ARG A 198 9.43 14.56 -4.89
N ASP A 199 10.62 15.11 -4.83
CA ASP A 199 11.23 15.54 -3.59
C ASP A 199 11.58 17.03 -3.70
N LEU A 200 11.43 17.75 -2.60
CA LEU A 200 11.55 19.21 -2.52
C LEU A 200 12.92 19.71 -2.05
N GLY A 201 13.91 18.85 -1.81
CA GLY A 201 15.23 19.33 -1.43
C GLY A 201 16.19 18.37 -0.74
N ASP A 202 16.10 17.06 -0.96
CA ASP A 202 17.09 16.09 -0.45
C ASP A 202 18.48 16.44 -1.01
N GLN A 203 19.47 16.56 -0.11
CA GLN A 203 20.85 16.90 -0.43
C GLN A 203 21.77 15.69 -0.53
N GLY A 204 21.30 14.52 -0.07
CA GLY A 204 22.06 13.27 -0.07
C GLY A 204 21.70 12.33 -1.22
N LEU A 205 20.53 12.46 -1.83
CA LEU A 205 20.09 11.63 -2.94
C LEU A 205 20.08 12.40 -4.27
N THR A 206 20.28 11.69 -5.38
CA THR A 206 19.95 12.27 -6.69
C THR A 206 18.45 12.57 -6.75
N PRO A 207 17.99 13.58 -7.50
CA PRO A 207 16.57 13.90 -7.59
C PRO A 207 15.67 12.72 -8.04
N GLN A 208 16.20 11.81 -8.87
CA GLN A 208 15.53 10.60 -9.31
C GLN A 208 15.27 9.65 -8.13
N MET A 209 16.32 9.39 -7.36
CA MET A 209 16.27 8.53 -6.18
C MET A 209 15.41 9.17 -5.08
N ALA A 210 15.58 10.46 -4.80
CA ALA A 210 14.77 11.15 -3.79
C ALA A 210 13.26 11.07 -4.11
N ALA A 211 12.87 11.27 -5.37
CA ALA A 211 11.49 11.12 -5.81
C ALA A 211 10.99 9.67 -5.73
N GLU A 212 11.83 8.67 -6.03
CA GLU A 212 11.45 7.26 -5.91
C GLU A 212 11.21 6.86 -4.45
N ALA A 213 11.98 7.41 -3.50
CA ALA A 213 11.75 7.19 -2.07
C ALA A 213 10.38 7.71 -1.59
N GLU A 214 9.80 8.72 -2.25
CA GLU A 214 8.44 9.18 -1.96
C GLU A 214 7.37 8.14 -2.35
N THR A 215 7.65 7.26 -3.30
CA THR A 215 6.73 6.13 -3.60
C THR A 215 6.72 5.10 -2.46
N GLY A 216 7.80 5.04 -1.67
CA GLY A 216 8.07 3.94 -0.73
C GLY A 216 8.70 2.71 -1.38
N LEU A 217 9.02 2.73 -2.68
CA LEU A 217 9.65 1.62 -3.41
C LEU A 217 11.16 1.83 -3.67
N ASP A 218 11.92 2.29 -2.68
CA ASP A 218 13.35 2.56 -2.81
C ASP A 218 14.23 1.28 -2.62
N TRP A 219 14.94 0.75 -3.61
CA TRP A 219 14.90 1.05 -5.04
C TRP A 219 14.26 -0.09 -5.83
N THR A 220 13.60 0.27 -6.94
CA THR A 220 12.83 -0.60 -7.83
C THR A 220 13.17 -0.35 -9.29
N PRO A 221 13.18 -1.38 -10.17
CA PRO A 221 13.44 -1.17 -11.59
C PRO A 221 12.24 -0.56 -12.33
N ILE A 222 11.04 -0.60 -11.73
CA ILE A 222 9.76 -0.45 -12.46
C ILE A 222 9.51 0.96 -13.00
N TYR A 223 10.30 1.95 -12.58
CA TYR A 223 10.25 3.33 -13.04
C TYR A 223 11.35 3.68 -14.05
N THR A 224 12.12 2.69 -14.53
CA THR A 224 13.25 2.90 -15.45
C THR A 224 14.25 3.92 -14.91
N GLY A 225 14.44 3.95 -13.58
CA GLY A 225 15.43 4.78 -12.89
C GLY A 225 15.05 6.26 -12.74
N ASP A 226 13.86 6.67 -13.19
CA ASP A 226 13.35 8.03 -12.98
C ASP A 226 11.82 8.08 -12.89
N VAL A 227 11.31 7.90 -11.67
CA VAL A 227 9.87 8.00 -11.37
C VAL A 227 9.27 9.35 -11.75
N ARG A 228 10.10 10.40 -11.90
CA ARG A 228 9.59 11.76 -12.18
C ARG A 228 8.99 11.89 -13.58
N ARG A 229 9.29 10.93 -14.45
CA ARG A 229 8.74 10.75 -15.80
C ARG A 229 7.52 9.84 -15.82
N CYS A 230 7.23 9.18 -14.71
CA CYS A 230 6.18 8.18 -14.58
C CYS A 230 4.99 8.72 -13.80
N VAL A 231 3.85 8.03 -13.91
CA VAL A 231 2.67 8.22 -13.04
C VAL A 231 2.47 6.97 -12.17
N PRO A 232 3.14 6.88 -11.00
CA PRO A 232 3.14 5.65 -10.20
C PRO A 232 1.74 5.16 -9.87
N LEU A 233 1.49 3.87 -10.15
CA LEU A 233 0.20 3.23 -9.87
C LEU A 233 -0.16 3.33 -8.39
N ILE A 234 0.77 3.03 -7.49
CA ILE A 234 0.50 3.02 -6.04
C ILE A 234 0.11 4.42 -5.54
N THR A 235 0.80 5.48 -6.00
CA THR A 235 0.51 6.87 -5.64
C THR A 235 -0.86 7.29 -6.15
N ASN A 236 -1.16 7.06 -7.44
CA ASN A 236 -2.43 7.48 -8.02
C ASN A 236 -3.63 6.66 -7.49
N CYS A 237 -3.44 5.38 -7.21
CA CYS A 237 -4.46 4.55 -6.56
C CYS A 237 -4.72 5.01 -5.11
N ALA A 238 -3.66 5.33 -4.36
CA ALA A 238 -3.81 5.94 -3.04
C ALA A 238 -4.57 7.26 -3.11
N LEU A 239 -4.30 8.11 -4.11
CA LEU A 239 -5.01 9.39 -4.30
C LEU A 239 -6.48 9.23 -4.73
N VAL A 240 -6.84 8.15 -5.43
CA VAL A 240 -8.26 7.80 -5.65
C VAL A 240 -8.93 7.52 -4.30
N ARG A 241 -8.33 6.66 -3.45
CA ARG A 241 -8.89 6.39 -2.12
C ARG A 241 -8.88 7.63 -1.22
N TYR A 242 -7.86 8.47 -1.30
CA TYR A 242 -7.79 9.73 -0.57
C TYR A 242 -9.00 10.60 -0.91
N ALA A 243 -9.26 10.85 -2.20
CA ALA A 243 -10.43 11.61 -2.64
C ALA A 243 -11.74 10.97 -2.16
N ARG A 244 -11.88 9.63 -2.22
CA ARG A 244 -13.05 8.93 -1.67
C ARG A 244 -13.21 9.08 -0.16
N VAL A 245 -12.11 9.08 0.59
CA VAL A 245 -12.15 9.33 2.04
C VAL A 245 -12.57 10.78 2.32
N LEU A 246 -12.04 11.75 1.58
CA LEU A 246 -12.47 13.15 1.71
C LEU A 246 -13.96 13.31 1.38
N GLU A 247 -14.46 12.62 0.36
CA GLU A 247 -15.90 12.52 0.07
C GLU A 247 -16.67 12.00 1.28
N LEU A 248 -16.27 10.85 1.85
CA LEU A 248 -16.96 10.22 2.97
C LEU A 248 -16.97 11.11 4.22
N ILE A 249 -15.83 11.71 4.56
CA ILE A 249 -15.74 12.64 5.68
C ILE A 249 -16.59 13.89 5.42
N ALA A 250 -16.57 14.43 4.20
CA ALA A 250 -17.39 15.59 3.85
C ALA A 250 -18.89 15.29 4.05
N ARG A 251 -19.38 14.12 3.62
CA ARG A 251 -20.77 13.70 3.86
C ARG A 251 -21.09 13.59 5.34
N GLU A 252 -20.22 12.95 6.11
CA GLU A 252 -20.38 12.78 7.56
C GLU A 252 -20.47 14.13 8.29
N LEU A 253 -19.74 15.13 7.79
CA LEU A 253 -19.72 16.50 8.34
C LEU A 253 -20.79 17.43 7.72
N GLY A 254 -21.71 16.91 6.89
CA GLY A 254 -22.78 17.69 6.26
C GLY A 254 -22.31 18.67 5.17
N ARG A 255 -21.21 18.34 4.47
CA ARG A 255 -20.57 19.16 3.43
C ARG A 255 -20.80 18.56 2.02
N ASP A 256 -22.07 18.40 1.63
CA ASP A 256 -22.45 17.66 0.42
C ASP A 256 -21.86 18.21 -0.89
N SER A 257 -21.67 19.53 -1.00
CA SER A 257 -21.02 20.13 -2.18
C SER A 257 -19.57 19.65 -2.31
N GLU A 258 -18.80 19.74 -1.23
CA GLU A 258 -17.40 19.28 -1.21
C GLU A 258 -17.32 17.77 -1.40
N ALA A 259 -18.27 17.01 -0.85
CA ALA A 259 -18.36 15.58 -1.09
C ALA A 259 -18.50 15.25 -2.57
N SER A 260 -19.35 15.98 -3.28
CA SER A 260 -19.57 15.79 -4.73
C SER A 260 -18.32 16.15 -5.54
N GLU A 261 -17.63 17.23 -5.19
CA GLU A 261 -16.36 17.61 -5.82
C GLU A 261 -15.29 16.52 -5.69
N PHE A 262 -15.11 15.95 -4.49
CA PHE A 262 -14.15 14.87 -4.28
C PHE A 262 -14.57 13.56 -4.97
N ALA A 263 -15.87 13.30 -5.10
CA ALA A 263 -16.39 12.17 -5.85
C ALA A 263 -16.03 12.27 -7.35
N ASP A 264 -16.16 13.47 -7.93
CA ASP A 264 -15.83 13.75 -9.33
C ASP A 264 -14.33 13.60 -9.59
N GLU A 265 -13.49 14.06 -8.67
CA GLU A 265 -12.04 13.93 -8.78
C GLU A 265 -11.55 12.49 -8.67
N ALA A 266 -12.11 11.73 -7.74
CA ALA A 266 -11.82 10.29 -7.63
C ALA A 266 -12.21 9.57 -8.93
N SER A 267 -13.35 9.92 -9.52
CA SER A 267 -13.85 9.35 -10.78
C SER A 267 -12.95 9.74 -11.96
N THR A 268 -12.59 11.02 -12.07
CA THR A 268 -11.68 11.53 -13.10
C THR A 268 -10.32 10.81 -13.04
N ARG A 269 -9.71 10.71 -11.85
CA ARG A 269 -8.43 10.02 -11.69
C ARG A 269 -8.54 8.53 -12.02
N THR A 270 -9.65 7.88 -11.64
CA THR A 270 -9.93 6.48 -11.98
C THR A 270 -9.93 6.26 -13.49
N GLU A 271 -10.61 7.12 -14.25
CA GLU A 271 -10.65 7.06 -15.71
C GLU A 271 -9.27 7.27 -16.34
N LEU A 272 -8.49 8.22 -15.83
CA LEU A 272 -7.13 8.46 -16.30
C LEU A 272 -6.21 7.26 -16.02
N ILE A 273 -6.28 6.64 -14.84
CA ILE A 273 -5.50 5.42 -14.54
C ILE A 273 -5.89 4.31 -15.52
N ARG A 274 -7.18 4.07 -15.75
CA ARG A 274 -7.66 3.09 -16.74
C ARG A 274 -7.15 3.38 -18.14
N LYS A 275 -7.20 4.65 -18.56
CA LYS A 275 -6.78 5.06 -19.90
C LYS A 275 -5.29 4.86 -20.16
N TYR A 276 -4.44 5.26 -19.23
CA TYR A 276 -2.99 5.28 -19.45
C TYR A 276 -2.29 4.00 -18.98
N CYS A 277 -2.76 3.41 -17.88
CA CYS A 277 -2.04 2.35 -17.20
C CYS A 277 -2.59 0.95 -17.50
N TRP A 278 -3.81 0.80 -18.04
CA TRP A 278 -4.32 -0.52 -18.43
C TRP A 278 -3.67 -1.00 -19.72
N SER A 279 -3.00 -2.15 -19.66
CA SER A 279 -2.37 -2.77 -20.83
C SER A 279 -3.16 -3.99 -21.28
N GLU A 280 -3.90 -3.86 -22.38
CA GLU A 280 -4.60 -5.00 -23.03
C GLU A 280 -3.62 -6.11 -23.43
N LYS A 281 -2.39 -5.75 -23.76
CA LYS A 281 -1.32 -6.70 -24.12
C LYS A 281 -1.01 -7.66 -22.97
N PHE A 282 -0.92 -7.13 -21.75
CA PHE A 282 -0.55 -7.92 -20.58
C PHE A 282 -1.78 -8.42 -19.80
N GLY A 283 -2.95 -7.80 -20.00
CA GLY A 283 -4.11 -7.99 -19.12
C GLY A 283 -3.80 -7.56 -17.68
N LEU A 284 -3.06 -6.46 -17.54
CA LEU A 284 -2.54 -5.92 -16.29
C LEU A 284 -2.57 -4.39 -16.33
N PHE A 285 -2.59 -3.76 -15.15
CA PHE A 285 -2.14 -2.38 -15.01
C PHE A 285 -0.61 -2.34 -14.93
N VAL A 286 0.01 -1.44 -15.67
CA VAL A 286 1.46 -1.19 -15.72
C VAL A 286 1.76 0.29 -15.53
N GLU A 287 2.98 0.61 -15.11
CA GLU A 287 3.43 1.99 -14.99
C GLU A 287 3.45 2.69 -16.37
N TYR A 288 3.26 4.00 -16.40
CA TYR A 288 3.21 4.79 -17.63
C TYR A 288 4.20 5.96 -17.57
N ASP A 289 5.09 6.05 -18.57
CA ASP A 289 5.98 7.19 -18.77
C ASP A 289 5.26 8.25 -19.62
N PHE A 290 4.85 9.33 -18.97
CA PHE A 290 4.09 10.40 -19.61
C PHE A 290 4.95 11.32 -20.49
N VAL A 291 6.27 11.24 -20.36
CA VAL A 291 7.21 12.01 -21.20
C VAL A 291 7.44 11.30 -22.53
N SER A 292 7.60 9.97 -22.52
CA SER A 292 7.66 9.18 -23.76
C SER A 292 6.28 8.87 -24.36
N GLY A 293 5.22 9.00 -23.56
CA GLY A 293 3.85 8.68 -23.97
C GLY A 293 3.61 7.18 -24.12
N SER A 294 4.27 6.36 -23.29
CA SER A 294 4.25 4.90 -23.44
C SER A 294 4.12 4.16 -22.12
N GLN A 295 3.46 3.00 -22.19
CA GLN A 295 3.39 2.03 -21.09
C GLN A 295 4.75 1.36 -20.90
N LEU A 296 5.20 1.26 -19.65
CA LEU A 296 6.40 0.54 -19.29
C LEU A 296 6.14 -0.97 -19.30
N SER A 297 7.16 -1.75 -19.63
CA SER A 297 7.04 -3.21 -19.85
C SER A 297 7.34 -4.06 -18.60
N TYR A 298 7.28 -3.47 -17.40
CA TYR A 298 7.51 -4.18 -16.14
C TYR A 298 6.22 -4.83 -15.66
N VAL A 299 6.28 -6.13 -15.34
CA VAL A 299 5.18 -6.82 -14.64
C VAL A 299 5.47 -6.71 -13.15
N SER A 300 4.59 -6.03 -12.41
CA SER A 300 4.81 -5.79 -10.98
C SER A 300 3.55 -5.94 -10.12
N GLY A 301 3.76 -6.16 -8.82
CA GLY A 301 2.71 -6.26 -7.80
C GLY A 301 1.87 -4.99 -7.66
N CYS A 302 2.35 -3.84 -8.14
CA CYS A 302 1.59 -2.59 -8.22
C CYS A 302 0.30 -2.77 -9.04
N THR A 303 0.22 -3.77 -9.93
CA THR A 303 -0.94 -4.07 -10.75
C THR A 303 -2.22 -4.40 -9.96
N TYR A 304 -2.11 -4.79 -8.69
CA TYR A 304 -3.25 -5.06 -7.82
C TYR A 304 -3.73 -3.86 -7.00
N TRP A 305 -2.98 -2.76 -6.97
CA TRP A 305 -3.42 -1.51 -6.32
C TRP A 305 -4.67 -0.90 -6.95
N PRO A 306 -4.86 -0.95 -8.28
CA PRO A 306 -6.13 -0.61 -8.91
C PRO A 306 -7.32 -1.41 -8.40
N MET A 307 -7.13 -2.68 -8.02
CA MET A 307 -8.19 -3.43 -7.34
C MET A 307 -8.39 -2.87 -5.94
N TRP A 308 -7.34 -2.73 -5.13
CA TRP A 308 -7.46 -2.17 -3.77
C TRP A 308 -8.11 -0.79 -3.72
N ALA A 309 -7.92 0.05 -4.76
CA ALA A 309 -8.50 1.39 -4.84
C ALA A 309 -9.89 1.46 -5.50
N GLY A 310 -10.46 0.35 -5.97
CA GLY A 310 -11.74 0.34 -6.69
C GLY A 310 -11.65 0.91 -8.12
N VAL A 311 -10.43 0.97 -8.67
CA VAL A 311 -10.15 1.51 -10.00
C VAL A 311 -10.40 0.48 -11.10
N ALA A 312 -10.17 -0.82 -10.91
CA ALA A 312 -10.39 -1.80 -11.97
C ALA A 312 -11.89 -1.89 -12.38
N THR A 313 -12.19 -2.10 -13.65
CA THR A 313 -13.54 -2.54 -14.09
C THR A 313 -13.71 -4.04 -13.84
N PRO A 314 -14.94 -4.59 -13.84
CA PRO A 314 -15.13 -6.03 -13.69
C PRO A 314 -14.36 -6.89 -14.72
N PRO A 315 -14.32 -6.54 -16.03
CA PRO A 315 -13.46 -7.26 -16.99
C PRO A 315 -11.97 -7.17 -16.67
N GLN A 316 -11.47 -5.99 -16.26
CA GLN A 316 -10.07 -5.82 -15.87
C GLN A 316 -9.72 -6.68 -14.64
N ALA A 317 -10.62 -6.70 -13.64
CA ALA A 317 -10.46 -7.50 -12.45
C ALA A 317 -10.43 -9.01 -12.75
N TYR A 318 -11.23 -9.46 -13.73
CA TYR A 318 -11.16 -10.84 -14.22
C TYR A 318 -9.77 -11.18 -14.75
N TYR A 319 -9.19 -10.34 -15.62
CA TYR A 319 -7.84 -10.56 -16.14
C TYR A 319 -6.78 -10.53 -15.04
N LEU A 320 -6.85 -9.55 -14.13
CA LEU A 320 -5.93 -9.45 -12.99
C LEU A 320 -5.95 -10.73 -12.13
N ALA A 321 -7.13 -11.22 -11.76
CA ALA A 321 -7.26 -12.44 -10.96
C ALA A 321 -6.67 -13.68 -11.66
N HIS A 322 -6.88 -13.82 -12.98
CA HIS A 322 -6.40 -14.97 -13.75
C HIS A 322 -4.93 -14.85 -14.19
N ASN A 323 -4.35 -13.65 -14.13
CA ASN A 323 -2.93 -13.38 -14.39
C ASN A 323 -2.06 -13.37 -13.12
N LEU A 324 -2.63 -13.69 -11.95
CA LEU A 324 -1.91 -13.84 -10.67
C LEU A 324 -0.65 -14.71 -10.77
N LYS A 325 -0.72 -15.77 -11.58
CA LYS A 325 0.39 -16.69 -11.88
C LYS A 325 1.67 -16.02 -12.42
N LEU A 326 1.60 -14.78 -12.91
CA LEU A 326 2.77 -14.04 -13.40
C LEU A 326 3.69 -13.57 -12.26
N LEU A 327 3.13 -13.35 -11.06
CA LEU A 327 3.86 -12.87 -9.88
C LEU A 327 3.83 -13.88 -8.73
N GLU A 328 2.92 -14.85 -8.81
CA GLU A 328 2.69 -15.83 -7.76
C GLU A 328 3.81 -16.87 -7.66
N CYS A 329 4.46 -16.86 -6.51
CA CYS A 329 5.49 -17.79 -6.07
C CYS A 329 4.95 -18.71 -4.97
N ARG A 330 5.79 -19.64 -4.49
CA ARG A 330 5.41 -20.64 -3.46
C ARG A 330 4.87 -19.99 -2.19
N TYR A 331 5.47 -18.90 -1.73
CA TYR A 331 5.18 -18.23 -0.47
C TYR A 331 4.54 -16.84 -0.65
N GLY A 332 3.81 -16.60 -1.74
CA GLY A 332 3.09 -15.35 -1.99
C GLY A 332 3.47 -14.71 -3.32
N LEU A 333 3.25 -13.41 -3.47
CA LEU A 333 3.59 -12.67 -4.68
C LEU A 333 4.99 -12.06 -4.58
N ALA A 334 5.82 -12.26 -5.60
CA ALA A 334 7.02 -11.45 -5.78
C ALA A 334 6.62 -10.05 -6.24
N LEU A 335 7.45 -9.02 -5.95
CA LEU A 335 7.13 -7.68 -6.44
C LEU A 335 7.21 -7.61 -7.97
N THR A 336 8.19 -8.27 -8.58
CA THR A 336 8.30 -8.37 -10.04
C THR A 336 8.29 -9.83 -10.47
N ASP A 337 7.95 -10.09 -11.74
CA ASP A 337 7.87 -11.43 -12.31
C ASP A 337 9.26 -12.09 -12.45
N HIS A 338 10.30 -11.29 -12.64
CA HIS A 338 11.69 -11.73 -12.65
C HIS A 338 12.65 -10.63 -12.19
N LYS A 339 13.94 -10.98 -12.10
CA LYS A 339 15.01 -10.04 -11.81
C LYS A 339 15.27 -9.15 -13.02
N TYR A 340 15.14 -7.85 -12.84
CA TYR A 340 15.53 -6.83 -13.80
C TYR A 340 16.94 -6.27 -13.50
N GLY A 341 17.52 -5.59 -14.49
CA GLY A 341 18.74 -4.81 -14.30
C GLY A 341 18.46 -3.49 -13.58
N ASP A 342 19.46 -2.97 -12.87
CA ASP A 342 19.39 -1.66 -12.21
C ASP A 342 19.41 -0.53 -13.26
N PRO A 343 18.30 0.23 -13.42
CA PRO A 343 18.21 1.30 -14.40
C PRO A 343 18.68 2.66 -13.85
N HIS A 344 19.02 2.75 -12.56
CA HIS A 344 19.31 4.03 -11.92
C HIS A 344 20.62 4.63 -12.43
N PRO A 345 20.71 5.98 -12.50
CA PRO A 345 21.97 6.65 -12.73
C PRO A 345 22.93 6.29 -11.59
N LYS A 346 24.16 5.87 -11.94
CA LYS A 346 25.19 5.59 -10.93
C LYS A 346 25.58 6.89 -10.22
N PRO A 347 25.48 6.96 -8.90
CA PRO A 347 25.81 8.18 -8.17
C PRO A 347 27.30 8.47 -8.24
N SER A 348 27.68 9.75 -8.14
CA SER A 348 29.08 10.12 -8.00
C SER A 348 29.56 9.74 -6.59
N SER A 349 30.80 9.28 -6.46
CA SER A 349 31.35 8.72 -5.21
C SER A 349 31.44 9.70 -4.03
N ALA A 350 31.05 10.96 -4.21
CA ALA A 350 31.01 11.98 -3.16
C ALA A 350 29.63 12.16 -2.51
N ASP A 351 28.57 11.61 -3.10
CA ASP A 351 27.19 11.98 -2.75
C ASP A 351 26.54 11.07 -1.67
N LEU A 352 27.10 9.88 -1.37
CA LEU A 352 26.30 8.84 -0.70
C LEU A 352 27.07 7.94 0.28
N VAL A 353 27.37 8.43 1.50
CA VAL A 353 27.79 7.53 2.61
C VAL A 353 27.46 8.10 4.01
N ALA A 354 26.23 8.54 4.27
CA ALA A 354 25.83 8.94 5.64
C ALA A 354 24.95 7.90 6.36
N ASP A 355 23.97 7.31 5.68
CA ASP A 355 22.86 6.60 6.38
C ASP A 355 22.81 5.08 6.18
N LEU A 356 23.75 4.47 5.45
CA LEU A 356 23.84 3.00 5.42
C LEU A 356 24.45 2.50 6.74
N PRO A 357 23.84 1.49 7.41
CA PRO A 357 24.48 0.81 8.52
C PRO A 357 25.90 0.38 8.12
N LYS A 358 26.89 0.55 9.01
CA LYS A 358 28.30 0.20 8.71
C LYS A 358 28.50 -1.28 8.39
N ASP A 359 27.52 -2.11 8.74
CA ASP A 359 27.39 -3.55 8.53
C ASP A 359 26.41 -3.93 7.40
N ALA A 360 25.92 -2.95 6.62
CA ALA A 360 25.10 -3.22 5.44
C ALA A 360 25.84 -4.15 4.47
N VAL A 361 25.25 -5.32 4.21
CA VAL A 361 25.80 -6.33 3.27
C VAL A 361 25.47 -5.98 1.80
N GLY A 362 24.81 -4.83 1.58
CA GLY A 362 24.38 -4.34 0.27
C GLY A 362 24.98 -2.98 -0.10
N GLY A 363 25.04 -2.73 -1.41
CA GLY A 363 25.39 -1.43 -1.97
C GLY A 363 24.15 -0.66 -2.44
N LEU A 364 24.33 0.62 -2.75
CA LEU A 364 23.31 1.49 -3.37
C LEU A 364 22.74 0.92 -4.69
N ASP A 365 23.49 0.01 -5.30
CA ASP A 365 23.19 -0.71 -6.54
C ASP A 365 22.26 -1.94 -6.34
N GLN A 366 21.76 -2.18 -5.12
CA GLN A 366 20.89 -3.32 -4.83
C GLN A 366 19.42 -2.90 -4.72
N LEU A 367 18.71 -3.08 -5.84
CA LEU A 367 17.25 -3.02 -5.89
C LEU A 367 16.65 -4.01 -4.91
N GLN A 368 15.85 -3.57 -3.94
CA GLN A 368 15.19 -4.46 -2.95
C GLN A 368 13.71 -4.69 -3.26
N TRP A 369 13.09 -3.73 -3.95
CA TRP A 369 11.73 -3.83 -4.45
C TRP A 369 11.77 -4.52 -5.82
N MET A 370 12.03 -5.84 -5.80
CA MET A 370 12.12 -6.67 -7.00
C MET A 370 12.08 -8.16 -6.61
N TYR A 371 11.79 -9.03 -7.57
CA TYR A 371 12.00 -10.48 -7.48
C TYR A 371 13.38 -10.83 -6.87
N PRO A 372 13.46 -11.80 -5.92
CA PRO A 372 12.38 -12.65 -5.41
C PRO A 372 11.70 -12.13 -4.13
N ALA A 373 11.85 -10.84 -3.81
CA ALA A 373 11.28 -10.29 -2.59
C ALA A 373 9.75 -10.16 -2.67
N GLY A 374 9.08 -10.66 -1.64
CA GLY A 374 7.68 -10.36 -1.33
C GLY A 374 7.59 -9.43 -0.13
N TRP A 375 6.75 -8.41 -0.28
CA TRP A 375 6.52 -7.37 0.70
C TRP A 375 5.10 -7.45 1.22
N ALA A 376 4.91 -7.43 2.54
CA ALA A 376 3.62 -7.73 3.15
C ALA A 376 2.52 -6.73 2.75
N CYS A 377 2.88 -5.45 2.58
CA CYS A 377 1.97 -4.41 2.09
C CYS A 377 1.40 -4.72 0.70
N MET A 378 2.21 -5.30 -0.20
CA MET A 378 1.76 -5.71 -1.53
C MET A 378 0.83 -6.93 -1.48
N GLN A 379 1.08 -7.85 -0.55
CA GLN A 379 0.19 -9.01 -0.35
C GLN A 379 -1.17 -8.57 0.19
N LEU A 380 -1.18 -7.66 1.18
CA LEU A 380 -2.39 -7.09 1.75
C LEU A 380 -3.25 -6.40 0.68
N ALA A 381 -2.63 -5.51 -0.12
CA ALA A 381 -3.34 -4.83 -1.21
C ALA A 381 -3.93 -5.81 -2.23
N ALA A 382 -3.18 -6.85 -2.62
CA ALA A 382 -3.67 -7.86 -3.56
C ALA A 382 -4.81 -8.70 -2.99
N VAL A 383 -4.68 -9.18 -1.75
CA VAL A 383 -5.73 -9.99 -1.08
C VAL A 383 -7.00 -9.18 -0.92
N GLU A 384 -6.92 -7.94 -0.44
CA GLU A 384 -8.08 -7.05 -0.27
C GLU A 384 -8.72 -6.68 -1.60
N GLY A 385 -7.92 -6.33 -2.60
CA GLY A 385 -8.41 -6.05 -3.94
C GLY A 385 -9.17 -7.26 -4.52
N LEU A 386 -8.60 -8.45 -4.43
CA LEU A 386 -9.26 -9.68 -4.89
C LEU A 386 -10.57 -9.95 -4.13
N ASP A 387 -10.60 -9.77 -2.81
CA ASP A 387 -11.82 -9.94 -2.02
C ASP A 387 -12.90 -8.93 -2.40
N MET A 388 -12.53 -7.66 -2.59
CA MET A 388 -13.46 -6.59 -2.96
C MET A 388 -14.13 -6.85 -4.32
N TYR A 389 -13.39 -7.41 -5.27
CA TYR A 389 -13.90 -7.75 -6.60
C TYR A 389 -14.53 -9.14 -6.71
N GLY A 390 -14.74 -9.85 -5.60
CA GLY A 390 -15.45 -11.13 -5.61
C GLY A 390 -14.61 -12.33 -6.02
N TYR A 391 -13.28 -12.27 -5.82
CA TYR A 391 -12.33 -13.36 -6.08
C TYR A 391 -11.76 -13.99 -4.78
N PRO A 392 -12.60 -14.43 -3.82
CA PRO A 392 -12.14 -14.84 -2.49
C PRO A 392 -11.29 -16.10 -2.48
N ARG A 393 -11.39 -16.94 -3.52
CA ARG A 393 -10.53 -18.13 -3.70
C ARG A 393 -9.09 -17.73 -4.02
N PHE A 394 -8.90 -16.78 -4.95
CA PHE A 394 -7.58 -16.22 -5.27
C PHE A 394 -6.99 -15.48 -4.07
N ALA A 395 -7.79 -14.65 -3.40
CA ALA A 395 -7.39 -13.96 -2.18
C ALA A 395 -6.97 -14.93 -1.06
N ARG A 396 -7.75 -16.01 -0.83
CA ARG A 396 -7.41 -17.06 0.16
C ARG A 396 -6.10 -17.76 -0.18
N ARG A 397 -5.84 -18.02 -1.47
CA ARG A 397 -4.61 -18.66 -1.94
C ARG A 397 -3.38 -17.81 -1.61
N ILE A 398 -3.41 -16.52 -1.93
CA ILE A 398 -2.28 -15.61 -1.64
C ILE A 398 -2.11 -15.39 -0.14
N ALA A 399 -3.21 -15.17 0.58
CA ALA A 399 -3.19 -15.01 2.03
C ALA A 399 -2.55 -16.22 2.72
N SER A 400 -2.93 -17.45 2.32
CA SER A 400 -2.40 -18.68 2.92
C SER A 400 -0.89 -18.81 2.66
N ARG A 401 -0.47 -18.65 1.40
CA ARG A 401 0.95 -18.81 1.01
C ARG A 401 1.87 -17.83 1.74
N PHE A 402 1.49 -16.57 1.81
CA PHE A 402 2.33 -15.56 2.46
C PHE A 402 2.31 -15.69 3.98
N LEU A 403 1.14 -15.94 4.58
CA LEU A 403 1.05 -16.14 6.02
C LEU A 403 1.87 -17.36 6.47
N ALA A 404 1.96 -18.41 5.65
CA ALA A 404 2.81 -19.55 5.95
C ALA A 404 4.29 -19.16 6.10
N ALA A 405 4.84 -18.33 5.21
CA ALA A 405 6.21 -17.83 5.37
C ALA A 405 6.37 -17.00 6.64
N VAL A 406 5.41 -16.12 6.92
CA VAL A 406 5.45 -15.25 8.11
C VAL A 406 5.42 -16.09 9.40
N VAL A 407 4.51 -17.06 9.50
CA VAL A 407 4.38 -17.97 10.65
C VAL A 407 5.62 -18.84 10.80
N GLU A 408 6.09 -19.49 9.73
CA GLU A 408 7.28 -20.34 9.79
C GLU A 408 8.53 -19.59 10.24
N GLN A 409 8.75 -18.36 9.77
CA GLN A 409 9.90 -17.56 10.20
C GLN A 409 9.74 -17.07 11.63
N HIS A 410 8.52 -16.70 12.03
CA HIS A 410 8.24 -16.33 13.40
C HIS A 410 8.49 -17.49 14.38
N GLU A 411 8.10 -18.73 14.05
CA GLU A 411 8.43 -19.90 14.87
C GLU A 411 9.95 -20.15 14.96
N LYS A 412 10.68 -19.96 13.85
CA LYS A 412 12.12 -20.18 13.79
C LYS A 412 12.92 -19.11 14.53
N THR A 413 12.49 -17.85 14.46
CA THR A 413 13.32 -16.71 14.93
C THR A 413 12.71 -15.92 16.08
N GLY A 414 11.43 -16.12 16.40
CA GLY A 414 10.68 -15.29 17.35
C GLY A 414 10.50 -13.84 16.88
N LYS A 415 10.64 -13.57 15.58
CA LYS A 415 10.62 -12.22 15.00
C LYS A 415 9.82 -12.18 13.71
N LEU A 416 9.31 -10.99 13.41
CA LEU A 416 8.76 -10.63 12.11
C LEU A 416 9.82 -9.87 11.31
N TRP A 417 9.77 -9.97 9.98
CA TRP A 417 10.81 -9.42 9.10
C TRP A 417 10.21 -8.46 8.08
N GLU A 418 11.00 -7.49 7.64
CA GLU A 418 10.56 -6.44 6.70
C GLU A 418 10.08 -7.05 5.36
N LYS A 419 10.80 -8.05 4.87
CA LYS A 419 10.58 -8.67 3.55
C LYS A 419 10.94 -10.16 3.57
N TYR A 420 10.32 -10.93 2.68
CA TYR A 420 10.47 -12.39 2.62
C TYR A 420 10.87 -12.82 1.21
N ASN A 421 11.71 -13.84 1.08
CA ASN A 421 11.98 -14.51 -0.18
C ASN A 421 10.79 -15.42 -0.50
N VAL A 422 9.95 -15.05 -1.48
CA VAL A 422 8.70 -15.78 -1.75
C VAL A 422 8.89 -17.09 -2.50
N LEU A 423 10.13 -17.44 -2.87
CA LEU A 423 10.44 -18.73 -3.49
C LEU A 423 10.54 -19.84 -2.44
N ASP A 424 11.19 -19.55 -1.31
CA ASP A 424 11.54 -20.53 -0.29
C ASP A 424 11.03 -20.18 1.12
N GLY A 425 10.41 -19.01 1.30
CA GLY A 425 9.82 -18.57 2.56
C GLY A 425 10.85 -18.10 3.59
N THR A 426 12.14 -18.02 3.21
CA THR A 426 13.20 -17.53 4.09
C THR A 426 13.27 -16.00 4.10
N VAL A 427 14.11 -15.47 4.99
CA VAL A 427 14.39 -14.03 5.09
C VAL A 427 15.70 -13.65 4.39
N THR A 428 16.34 -14.62 3.73
CA THR A 428 17.57 -14.43 2.97
C THR A 428 17.23 -14.05 1.54
N LEU A 429 17.62 -12.85 1.16
CA LEU A 429 17.38 -12.29 -0.17
C LEU A 429 18.70 -12.09 -0.91
N PRO A 430 18.75 -12.37 -2.22
CA PRO A 430 19.95 -12.17 -3.03
C PRO A 430 20.21 -10.69 -3.38
N ASN A 431 19.24 -9.81 -3.10
CA ASN A 431 19.28 -8.38 -3.37
C ASN A 431 18.68 -7.65 -2.16
N SER A 432 19.52 -6.93 -1.42
CA SER A 432 19.07 -6.04 -0.36
C SER A 432 20.05 -4.89 -0.15
N ARG A 433 19.53 -3.66 -0.06
CA ARG A 433 20.33 -2.46 0.14
C ARG A 433 21.04 -2.43 1.50
N TYR A 434 20.34 -2.80 2.57
CA TYR A 434 20.83 -2.72 3.96
C TYR A 434 20.61 -4.02 4.74
N GLY A 435 20.43 -5.15 4.05
CA GLY A 435 20.05 -6.41 4.69
C GLY A 435 18.54 -6.49 4.98
N ASN A 436 18.15 -7.40 5.86
CA ASN A 436 16.76 -7.58 6.24
C ASN A 436 16.63 -7.37 7.75
N SER A 437 15.64 -6.61 8.17
CA SER A 437 15.51 -6.14 9.54
C SER A 437 14.27 -6.71 10.22
N PRO A 438 14.34 -6.98 11.54
CA PRO A 438 13.14 -7.20 12.33
C PRO A 438 12.15 -6.03 12.22
N TYR A 439 10.86 -6.32 12.07
CA TYR A 439 9.90 -5.33 11.56
C TYR A 439 8.46 -5.56 12.03
N LEU A 440 7.83 -4.52 12.58
CA LEU A 440 6.52 -4.54 13.24
C LEU A 440 5.43 -3.73 12.54
N SER A 441 5.68 -3.24 11.32
CA SER A 441 4.70 -2.50 10.51
C SER A 441 3.87 -3.44 9.62
N TRP A 442 4.00 -3.40 8.29
CA TRP A 442 3.18 -4.19 7.35
C TRP A 442 3.24 -5.70 7.57
N THR A 443 4.31 -6.22 8.14
CA THR A 443 4.42 -7.67 8.41
C THR A 443 3.56 -8.07 9.60
N ALA A 444 3.51 -7.24 10.65
CA ALA A 444 2.59 -7.45 11.76
C ALA A 444 1.14 -7.33 11.27
N ALA A 445 0.84 -6.32 10.45
CA ALA A 445 -0.47 -6.16 9.82
C ALA A 445 -0.84 -7.40 8.99
N ALA A 446 0.06 -7.93 8.17
CA ALA A 446 -0.21 -9.13 7.39
C ALA A 446 -0.41 -10.37 8.27
N GLY A 447 0.42 -10.57 9.31
CA GLY A 447 0.26 -11.67 10.26
C GLY A 447 -1.11 -11.68 10.93
N VAL A 448 -1.55 -10.52 11.42
CA VAL A 448 -2.84 -10.34 12.10
C VAL A 448 -4.01 -10.46 11.12
N LEU A 449 -4.00 -9.65 10.04
CA LEU A 449 -5.15 -9.50 9.16
C LEU A 449 -5.36 -10.72 8.26
N LEU A 450 -4.29 -11.28 7.67
CA LEU A 450 -4.41 -12.48 6.83
C LEU A 450 -4.80 -13.69 7.66
N GLY A 451 -4.26 -13.83 8.88
CA GLY A 451 -4.61 -14.95 9.73
C GLY A 451 -6.04 -14.90 10.23
N ARG A 452 -6.54 -13.72 10.65
CA ARG A 452 -7.98 -13.55 10.94
C ARG A 452 -8.85 -13.87 9.74
N ARG A 453 -8.47 -13.41 8.55
CA ARG A 453 -9.16 -13.74 7.29
C ARG A 453 -9.25 -15.25 7.05
N LEU A 454 -8.22 -16.02 7.42
CA LEU A 454 -8.15 -17.47 7.18
C LEU A 454 -8.80 -18.32 8.27
N PHE A 455 -8.65 -17.90 9.54
CA PHE A 455 -8.89 -18.72 10.71
C PHE A 455 -10.00 -18.24 11.64
N SER A 456 -10.44 -16.97 11.55
CA SER A 456 -11.54 -16.47 12.37
C SER A 456 -12.89 -16.65 11.66
N GLU A 457 -13.93 -17.08 12.39
CA GLU A 457 -15.31 -17.10 11.88
C GLU A 457 -15.92 -15.69 11.79
N GLU A 458 -15.35 -14.72 12.52
CA GLU A 458 -15.77 -13.32 12.50
C GLU A 458 -15.28 -12.58 11.25
N THR A 459 -15.96 -12.82 10.14
CA THR A 459 -15.89 -11.99 8.93
C THR A 459 -16.64 -10.65 9.10
N HIS A 460 -16.95 -10.20 10.32
CA HIS A 460 -17.74 -8.98 10.53
C HIS A 460 -17.00 -7.72 10.07
N TYR A 461 -15.70 -7.59 10.35
CA TYR A 461 -14.92 -6.41 9.94
C TYR A 461 -14.81 -6.29 8.40
N LEU A 462 -14.39 -7.37 7.72
CA LEU A 462 -14.26 -7.38 6.26
C LEU A 462 -15.61 -7.35 5.52
N ARG A 463 -16.69 -7.96 6.06
CA ARG A 463 -18.04 -7.81 5.50
C ARG A 463 -18.53 -6.37 5.63
N SER A 464 -18.36 -5.73 6.79
CA SER A 464 -18.82 -4.37 6.99
C SER A 464 -18.09 -3.35 6.10
N GLU A 465 -16.80 -3.57 5.83
CA GLU A 465 -16.04 -2.74 4.89
C GLU A 465 -16.46 -3.00 3.43
N ARG A 466 -16.64 -4.27 3.05
CA ARG A 466 -17.09 -4.69 1.71
C ARG A 466 -18.48 -4.18 1.38
N GLU A 467 -19.42 -4.26 2.31
CA GLU A 467 -20.80 -3.76 2.14
C GLU A 467 -20.83 -2.23 2.05
N ARG A 468 -19.92 -1.53 2.72
CA ARG A 468 -19.87 -0.05 2.70
C ARG A 468 -19.17 0.51 1.46
N LEU A 469 -18.07 -0.10 1.01
CA LEU A 469 -17.40 0.29 -0.23
C LEU A 469 -18.22 -0.09 -1.48
N ALA A 470 -18.87 -1.27 -1.49
CA ALA A 470 -19.74 -1.70 -2.58
C ALA A 470 -21.01 -0.84 -2.73
N ASN A 471 -21.44 -0.15 -1.67
CA ASN A 471 -22.55 0.80 -1.68
C ASN A 471 -22.14 2.23 -2.06
N THR A 472 -20.88 2.46 -2.44
CA THR A 472 -20.49 3.69 -3.15
C THR A 472 -21.07 3.59 -4.56
N PRO A 473 -21.97 4.49 -5.00
CA PRO A 473 -22.56 4.39 -6.33
C PRO A 473 -21.43 4.33 -7.37
N ALA A 474 -21.43 3.29 -8.20
CA ALA A 474 -20.71 3.34 -9.46
C ALA A 474 -21.17 4.63 -10.17
N ALA A 475 -20.22 5.49 -10.53
CA ALA A 475 -20.48 6.78 -11.16
C ALA A 475 -21.62 6.64 -12.18
N THR A 476 -22.79 7.16 -11.82
CA THR A 476 -23.93 7.25 -12.74
C THR A 476 -23.51 8.19 -13.85
N THR A 477 -23.45 7.67 -15.07
CA THR A 477 -23.18 8.45 -16.27
C THR A 477 -24.16 9.64 -16.33
N PRO A 478 -23.71 10.90 -16.40
CA PRO A 478 -24.62 12.03 -16.55
C PRO A 478 -25.17 12.01 -17.98
N GLY A 479 -26.45 11.71 -18.13
CA GLY A 479 -27.17 11.95 -19.38
C GLY A 479 -28.07 10.82 -19.80
N GLN A 480 -29.25 10.73 -19.18
CA GLN A 480 -30.48 10.25 -19.80
C GLN A 480 -31.62 10.46 -18.81
N GLU A 481 -32.23 11.64 -18.85
CA GLU A 481 -33.68 11.85 -18.62
C GLU A 481 -34.01 13.34 -18.74
N ALA A 482 -34.14 13.78 -19.99
CA ALA A 482 -34.91 14.94 -20.37
C ALA A 482 -35.52 14.66 -21.75
N ALA A 483 -36.47 13.73 -21.79
CA ALA A 483 -37.45 13.58 -22.86
C ALA A 483 -38.54 12.60 -22.43
N VAL A 484 -39.66 13.13 -21.92
CA VAL A 484 -41.06 12.96 -22.39
C VAL A 484 -41.99 13.56 -21.34
#